data_AF-A0A5P9Q686-F1
#
_entry.id   AF-A0A5P9Q686-F1
#
_cell.length_a   1.000
_cell.length_b   1.000
_cell.length_c   1.000
_cell.angle_alpha   90.00
_cell.angle_beta   90.00
_cell.angle_gamma   90.00
#
_symmetry.space_group_name_H-M   'P 1'
#
loop_
_entity.id
_entity.type
_entity.pdbx_description
1 polymer ?
#
loop_
_entity_poly.entity_id
_entity_poly.type
_entity_poly.pdbx_seq_one_letter_code
_entity_poly.pdbx_strand_id
1 'polypeptide(L)'
;MVRARASRPDTRSVLPDAAISMVLSTDASSTDAAATANHAALVVVLVVVAWLIVRQLTARRLDPRSTLAWVLLAVGAAETLAYLTGAHVTARDVALLVVSAAVGGALAVVRARTMRLWRADGRVLRQGTPTTAVLWLVSIGQHLLIDTWSGDRALANVTLLAHFGFALLVQNLVLVARARELGLLVGGPDAPRVPRR
;
A
#
# COMPACT_ATOMS: atom_id res chain seq x y z
N MET A 1 13.32 88.63 3.51
CA MET A 1 13.86 87.28 3.78
C MET A 1 12.92 86.25 3.17
N VAL A 2 13.37 85.48 2.18
CA VAL A 2 12.54 84.47 1.49
C VAL A 2 12.92 83.09 2.02
N ARG A 3 11.93 82.29 2.45
CA ARG A 3 12.15 80.96 3.04
C ARG A 3 11.89 79.89 1.97
N ALA A 4 12.96 79.31 1.43
CA ALA A 4 12.87 78.24 0.44
C ALA A 4 12.16 77.00 1.02
N ARG A 5 11.16 76.48 0.30
CA ARG A 5 10.38 75.30 0.68
C ARG A 5 11.00 74.08 0.01
N ALA A 6 11.75 73.26 0.75
CA ALA A 6 12.36 72.05 0.20
C ALA A 6 11.28 71.00 -0.11
N SER A 7 11.12 70.65 -1.38
CA SER A 7 10.27 69.55 -1.84
C SER A 7 10.87 68.22 -1.39
N ARG A 8 10.13 67.41 -0.62
CA ARG A 8 10.50 66.02 -0.36
C ARG A 8 10.27 65.19 -1.63
N PRO A 9 11.23 64.36 -2.07
CA PRO A 9 10.99 63.39 -3.13
C PRO A 9 10.01 62.31 -2.63
N ASP A 10 9.06 61.92 -3.49
CA ASP A 10 8.12 60.83 -3.21
C ASP A 10 8.83 59.48 -3.41
N THR A 11 8.93 58.69 -2.35
CA THR A 11 9.70 57.43 -2.33
C THR A 11 8.89 56.20 -2.75
N ARG A 12 7.71 56.39 -3.37
CA ARG A 12 6.75 55.30 -3.66
C ARG A 12 6.93 54.56 -4.99
N SER A 13 7.95 54.87 -5.80
CA SER A 13 8.04 54.38 -7.20
C SER A 13 9.28 53.54 -7.55
N VAL A 14 9.89 52.82 -6.60
CA VAL A 14 11.05 51.93 -6.88
C VAL A 14 10.98 50.61 -6.10
N LEU A 15 9.94 49.81 -6.36
CA LEU A 15 10.12 48.36 -6.41
C LEU A 15 10.41 48.03 -7.89
N PRO A 16 11.58 47.49 -8.25
CA PRO A 16 11.90 47.24 -9.65
C PRO A 16 10.99 46.13 -10.20
N ASP A 17 10.33 46.38 -11.33
CA ASP A 17 9.45 45.41 -12.01
C ASP A 17 10.15 44.07 -12.27
N ALA A 18 11.48 44.10 -12.42
CA ALA A 18 12.34 42.92 -12.54
C ALA A 18 12.27 41.99 -11.30
N ALA A 19 12.21 42.53 -10.08
CA ALA A 19 12.10 41.71 -8.87
C ALA A 19 10.72 41.05 -8.76
N ILE A 20 9.66 41.77 -9.10
CA ILE A 20 8.28 41.24 -9.14
C ILE A 20 8.19 40.14 -10.21
N SER A 21 8.75 40.38 -11.40
CA SER A 21 8.78 39.41 -12.50
C SER A 21 9.61 38.16 -12.17
N MET A 22 10.72 38.30 -11.45
CA MET A 22 11.56 37.19 -11.02
C MET A 22 10.88 36.29 -9.98
N VAL A 23 10.17 36.88 -9.01
CA VAL A 23 9.38 36.13 -8.02
C VAL A 23 8.24 35.38 -8.70
N LEU A 24 7.45 36.04 -9.56
CA LEU A 24 6.38 35.40 -10.35
C LEU A 24 6.89 34.23 -11.21
N SER A 25 8.07 34.36 -11.81
CA SER A 25 8.67 33.28 -12.62
C SER A 25 9.14 32.10 -11.76
N THR A 26 9.62 32.37 -10.55
CA THR A 26 10.06 31.34 -9.58
C THR A 26 8.84 30.57 -9.05
N ASP A 27 7.78 31.27 -8.65
CA ASP A 27 6.55 30.64 -8.15
C ASP A 27 5.88 29.77 -9.23
N ALA A 28 5.78 30.26 -10.47
CA ALA A 28 5.26 29.49 -11.59
C ALA A 28 6.07 28.21 -11.84
N SER A 29 7.39 28.32 -11.97
CA SER A 29 8.26 27.14 -12.20
C SER A 29 8.22 26.12 -11.05
N SER A 30 8.07 26.57 -9.81
CA SER A 30 7.91 25.69 -8.65
C SER A 30 6.56 24.97 -8.63
N THR A 31 5.50 25.65 -9.08
CA THR A 31 4.14 25.09 -9.18
C THR A 31 4.06 24.06 -10.30
N ASP A 32 4.65 24.34 -11.47
CA ASP A 32 4.73 23.41 -12.59
C ASP A 32 5.58 22.18 -12.25
N ALA A 33 6.70 22.36 -11.53
CA ALA A 33 7.52 21.25 -11.05
C ALA A 33 6.76 20.38 -10.03
N ALA A 34 6.07 20.98 -9.07
CA ALA A 34 5.24 20.27 -8.09
C ALA A 34 4.07 19.54 -8.77
N ALA A 35 3.38 20.18 -9.72
CA ALA A 35 2.34 19.56 -10.52
C ALA A 35 2.89 18.36 -11.30
N THR A 36 4.01 18.52 -12.01
CA THR A 36 4.63 17.44 -12.80
C THR A 36 5.06 16.26 -11.91
N ALA A 37 5.62 16.53 -10.72
CA ALA A 37 5.96 15.50 -9.74
C ALA A 37 4.72 14.75 -9.24
N ASN A 38 3.62 15.45 -8.96
CA ASN A 38 2.36 14.83 -8.55
C ASN A 38 1.76 13.95 -9.67
N HIS A 39 1.76 14.41 -10.92
CA HIS A 39 1.33 13.61 -12.06
C HIS A 39 2.20 12.36 -12.25
N ALA A 40 3.53 12.50 -12.15
CA ALA A 40 4.46 11.38 -12.23
C ALA A 40 4.20 10.35 -11.11
N ALA A 41 3.99 10.80 -9.87
CA ALA A 41 3.63 9.92 -8.75
C ALA A 41 2.30 9.18 -9.00
N LEU A 42 1.26 9.87 -9.49
CA LEU A 42 -0.01 9.25 -9.85
C LEU A 42 0.14 8.20 -10.96
N VAL A 43 0.92 8.49 -12.01
CA VAL A 43 1.20 7.53 -13.10
C VAL A 43 1.94 6.30 -12.56
N VAL A 44 2.95 6.48 -11.70
CA VAL A 44 3.66 5.36 -11.07
C VAL A 44 2.71 4.51 -10.21
N VAL A 45 1.85 5.14 -9.39
CA VAL A 45 0.85 4.42 -8.59
C VAL A 45 -0.10 3.62 -9.48
N LEU A 46 -0.63 4.22 -10.56
CA LEU A 46 -1.53 3.54 -11.50
C LEU A 46 -0.84 2.34 -12.19
N VAL A 47 0.41 2.50 -12.64
CA VAL A 47 1.21 1.42 -13.25
C VAL A 47 1.47 0.30 -12.25
N VAL A 48 1.85 0.61 -11.01
CA VAL A 48 2.08 -0.39 -9.96
C VAL A 48 0.79 -1.13 -9.60
N VAL A 49 -0.34 -0.42 -9.47
CA VAL A 49 -1.66 -1.04 -9.21
C VAL A 49 -2.07 -1.95 -10.37
N ALA A 50 -1.96 -1.50 -11.61
CA ALA A 50 -2.26 -2.31 -12.80
C ALA A 50 -1.37 -3.57 -12.87
N TRP A 51 -0.06 -3.42 -12.63
CA TRP A 51 0.87 -4.55 -12.55
C TRP A 51 0.53 -5.52 -11.41
N LEU A 52 0.14 -5.03 -10.23
CA LEU A 52 -0.28 -5.85 -9.10
C LEU A 52 -1.57 -6.62 -9.40
N ILE A 53 -2.54 -6.03 -10.11
CA ILE A 53 -3.75 -6.71 -10.58
C ILE A 53 -3.37 -7.84 -11.55
N VAL A 54 -2.61 -7.56 -12.61
CA VAL A 54 -2.13 -8.59 -13.57
C VAL A 54 -1.36 -9.70 -12.85
N ARG A 55 -0.48 -9.33 -11.90
CA ARG A 55 0.32 -10.27 -11.09
C ARG A 55 -0.53 -11.17 -10.19
N GLN A 56 -1.68 -10.71 -9.72
CA GLN A 56 -2.65 -11.51 -8.94
C GLN A 56 -3.52 -12.41 -9.83
N LEU A 57 -3.89 -11.96 -11.02
CA LEU A 57 -4.66 -12.74 -12.01
C LEU A 57 -3.79 -13.79 -12.76
N THR A 58 -2.47 -13.72 -12.64
CA THR A 58 -1.53 -14.71 -13.20
C THR A 58 -1.51 -15.98 -12.35
N ALA A 59 -1.54 -17.16 -12.98
CA ALA A 59 -1.38 -18.44 -12.30
C ALA A 59 0.01 -18.54 -11.65
N ARG A 60 0.06 -18.85 -10.36
CA ARG A 60 1.30 -18.99 -9.57
C ARG A 60 1.28 -20.27 -8.75
N ARG A 61 2.45 -20.74 -8.35
CA ARG A 61 2.57 -21.89 -7.44
C ARG A 61 2.03 -21.52 -6.05
N LEU A 62 1.38 -22.48 -5.40
CA LEU A 62 1.13 -22.41 -3.97
C LEU A 62 2.41 -22.85 -3.24
N ASP A 63 2.95 -21.97 -2.40
CA ASP A 63 4.08 -22.27 -1.52
C ASP A 63 3.54 -22.39 -0.08
N PRO A 64 3.56 -23.59 0.53
CA PRO A 64 3.05 -23.78 1.88
C PRO A 64 3.75 -22.95 2.96
N ARG A 65 5.02 -22.56 2.76
CA ARG A 65 5.81 -21.81 3.76
C ARG A 65 5.90 -20.32 3.49
N SER A 66 5.64 -19.87 2.25
CA SER A 66 5.58 -18.47 1.81
C SER A 66 6.50 -17.51 2.58
N THR A 67 7.81 -17.68 2.39
CA THR A 67 8.86 -16.94 3.13
C THR A 67 8.62 -15.43 3.13
N LEU A 68 8.12 -14.87 2.02
CA LEU A 68 7.78 -13.46 1.90
C LEU A 68 6.76 -12.99 2.96
N ALA A 69 5.71 -13.77 3.24
CA ALA A 69 4.70 -13.39 4.24
C ALA A 69 5.31 -13.29 5.64
N TRP A 70 6.18 -14.24 6.00
CA TRP A 70 6.90 -14.24 7.27
C TRP A 70 7.92 -13.11 7.39
N VAL A 71 8.69 -12.83 6.33
CA VAL A 71 9.67 -11.72 6.33
C VAL A 71 8.97 -10.38 6.49
N LEU A 72 7.92 -10.11 5.70
CA LEU A 72 7.16 -8.85 5.81
C LEU A 72 6.51 -8.70 7.19
N LEU A 73 5.95 -9.77 7.75
CA LEU A 73 5.35 -9.74 9.07
C LEU A 73 6.40 -9.52 10.17
N ALA A 74 7.53 -10.21 10.12
CA ALA A 74 8.58 -10.09 11.14
C ALA A 74 9.24 -8.70 11.14
N VAL A 75 9.61 -8.19 9.96
CA VAL A 75 10.21 -6.85 9.83
C VAL A 75 9.21 -5.78 10.22
N GLY A 76 7.99 -5.81 9.67
CA GLY A 76 6.96 -4.81 9.99
C GLY A 76 6.52 -4.85 11.46
N ALA A 77 6.46 -6.04 12.08
CA ALA A 77 6.16 -6.14 13.52
C ALA A 77 7.29 -5.59 14.38
N ALA A 78 8.56 -5.75 13.98
CA ALA A 78 9.71 -5.15 14.66
C ALA A 78 9.71 -3.62 14.54
N GLU A 79 9.47 -3.09 13.33
CA GLU A 79 9.33 -1.63 13.07
C GLU A 79 8.17 -1.03 13.88
N THR A 80 7.00 -1.69 13.85
CA THR A 80 5.83 -1.30 14.64
C THR A 80 6.14 -1.32 16.13
N LEU A 81 6.73 -2.39 16.66
CA LEU A 81 7.03 -2.51 18.09
C LEU A 81 8.03 -1.44 18.55
N ALA A 82 9.10 -1.20 17.77
CA ALA A 82 10.06 -0.14 18.04
C ALA A 82 9.37 1.23 18.12
N TYR A 83 8.47 1.53 17.18
CA TYR A 83 7.67 2.76 17.21
C TYR A 83 6.78 2.85 18.46
N LEU A 84 6.00 1.80 18.77
CA LEU A 84 5.13 1.74 19.95
C LEU A 84 5.90 1.92 21.26
N THR A 85 7.17 1.49 21.34
CA THR A 85 8.01 1.68 22.53
C THR A 85 8.71 3.03 22.61
N GLY A 86 8.88 3.74 21.48
CA GLY A 86 9.58 5.02 21.40
C GLY A 86 8.67 6.25 21.34
N ALA A 87 7.41 6.09 20.92
CA ALA A 87 6.45 7.18 20.74
C ALA A 87 5.36 7.19 21.83
N HIS A 88 4.74 8.35 22.05
CA HIS A 88 3.55 8.47 22.90
C HIS A 88 2.31 8.03 22.12
N VAL A 89 2.07 6.72 22.06
CA VAL A 89 0.94 6.13 21.34
C VAL A 89 -0.27 5.99 22.26
N THR A 90 -1.45 6.40 21.79
CA THR A 90 -2.67 6.33 22.62
C THR A 90 -3.32 4.95 22.54
N ALA A 91 -4.12 4.60 23.56
CA ALA A 91 -4.92 3.37 23.54
C ALA A 91 -5.88 3.30 22.33
N ARG A 92 -6.32 4.46 21.80
CA ARG A 92 -7.14 4.55 20.59
C ARG A 92 -6.35 4.10 19.36
N ASP A 93 -5.09 4.47 19.23
CA ASP A 93 -4.27 4.14 18.06
C ASP A 93 -3.95 2.64 18.02
N VAL A 94 -3.67 2.04 19.19
CA VAL A 94 -3.54 0.59 19.35
C VAL A 94 -4.84 -0.13 18.98
N ALA A 95 -6.00 0.39 19.42
CA ALA A 95 -7.30 -0.17 19.04
C ALA A 95 -7.57 -0.07 17.53
N LEU A 96 -7.26 1.07 16.89
CA LEU A 96 -7.38 1.25 15.44
C LEU A 96 -6.45 0.30 14.68
N LEU A 97 -5.21 0.07 15.14
CA LEU A 97 -4.28 -0.90 14.57
C LEU A 97 -4.83 -2.33 14.64
N VAL A 98 -5.38 -2.74 15.79
CA VAL A 98 -6.01 -4.06 15.96
C VAL A 98 -7.23 -4.22 15.05
N VAL A 99 -8.08 -3.20 14.92
CA VAL A 99 -9.21 -3.19 13.99
C VAL A 99 -8.75 -3.28 12.54
N SER A 100 -7.73 -2.51 12.14
CA SER A 100 -7.14 -2.54 10.80
C SER A 100 -6.59 -3.91 10.45
N ALA A 101 -5.86 -4.55 11.37
CA ALA A 101 -5.38 -5.91 11.22
C ALA A 101 -6.53 -6.92 11.12
N ALA A 102 -7.56 -6.84 11.98
CA ALA A 102 -8.71 -7.74 11.96
C ALA A 102 -9.50 -7.66 10.65
N VAL A 103 -9.79 -6.44 10.16
CA VAL A 103 -10.48 -6.23 8.87
C VAL A 103 -9.61 -6.70 7.70
N GLY A 104 -8.31 -6.39 7.71
CA GLY A 104 -7.36 -6.88 6.70
C GLY A 104 -7.27 -8.41 6.66
N GLY A 105 -7.29 -9.06 7.83
CA GLY A 105 -7.35 -10.51 7.98
C GLY A 105 -8.66 -11.09 7.43
N ALA A 106 -9.81 -10.53 7.78
CA ALA A 106 -11.11 -10.96 7.27
C ALA A 106 -11.17 -10.85 5.73
N LEU A 107 -10.73 -9.72 5.16
CA LEU A 107 -10.62 -9.53 3.71
C LEU A 107 -9.66 -10.55 3.08
N ALA A 108 -8.51 -10.84 3.71
CA ALA A 108 -7.57 -11.86 3.25
C ALA A 108 -8.18 -13.28 3.25
N VAL A 109 -9.00 -13.63 4.24
CA VAL A 109 -9.75 -14.91 4.30
C VAL A 109 -10.76 -15.00 3.15
N VAL A 110 -11.59 -13.97 2.94
CA VAL A 110 -12.57 -13.93 1.83
C VAL A 110 -11.83 -14.01 0.49
N ARG A 111 -10.75 -13.24 0.32
CA ARG A 111 -9.90 -13.25 -0.87
C ARG A 111 -9.27 -14.61 -1.14
N ALA A 112 -8.80 -15.32 -0.10
CA ALA A 112 -8.30 -16.69 -0.23
C ALA A 112 -9.37 -17.70 -0.67
N ARG A 113 -10.65 -17.46 -0.36
CA ARG A 113 -11.78 -18.30 -0.81
C ARG A 113 -12.20 -17.99 -2.26
N THR A 114 -12.07 -16.76 -2.74
CA THR A 114 -12.36 -16.39 -4.14
C THR A 114 -11.25 -16.74 -5.14
N MET A 115 -10.07 -17.16 -4.65
CA MET A 115 -9.00 -17.70 -5.50
C MET A 115 -9.32 -19.10 -6.02
N ARG A 116 -8.95 -19.36 -7.29
CA ARG A 116 -8.97 -20.68 -7.92
C ARG A 116 -7.75 -21.48 -7.47
N LEU A 117 -7.96 -22.75 -7.13
CA LEU A 117 -6.92 -23.73 -6.80
C LEU A 117 -7.09 -24.96 -7.71
N TRP A 118 -6.01 -25.46 -8.27
CA TRP A 118 -6.00 -26.70 -9.04
C TRP A 118 -4.60 -27.35 -9.03
N ARG A 119 -4.51 -28.58 -9.50
CA ARG A 119 -3.23 -29.29 -9.68
C ARG A 119 -2.89 -29.33 -11.18
N ALA A 120 -1.65 -28.97 -11.52
CA ALA A 120 -1.08 -29.11 -12.85
C ALA A 120 0.37 -29.57 -12.72
N ASP A 121 0.80 -30.53 -13.54
CA ASP A 121 2.17 -31.05 -13.58
C ASP A 121 2.74 -31.45 -12.20
N GLY A 122 1.91 -32.12 -11.39
CA GLY A 122 2.25 -32.54 -10.02
C GLY A 122 2.36 -31.41 -8.99
N ARG A 123 2.09 -30.17 -9.38
CA ARG A 123 2.19 -28.97 -8.52
C ARG A 123 0.82 -28.33 -8.30
N VAL A 124 0.61 -27.77 -7.11
CA VAL A 124 -0.61 -26.98 -6.83
C VAL A 124 -0.42 -25.55 -7.29
N LEU A 125 -1.33 -25.11 -8.15
CA LEU A 125 -1.40 -23.74 -8.67
C LEU A 125 -2.55 -22.99 -8.02
N ARG A 126 -2.36 -21.67 -7.89
CA ARG A 126 -3.34 -20.70 -7.41
C ARG A 126 -3.45 -19.54 -8.40
N GLN A 127 -4.64 -18.97 -8.52
CA GLN A 127 -4.90 -17.80 -9.36
C GLN A 127 -5.96 -16.91 -8.71
N GLY A 128 -5.72 -15.60 -8.71
CA GLY A 128 -6.73 -14.62 -8.35
C GLY A 128 -7.84 -14.52 -9.39
N THR A 129 -9.03 -14.13 -8.95
CA THR A 129 -10.15 -13.72 -9.80
C THR A 129 -10.28 -12.19 -9.80
N PRO A 130 -11.08 -11.58 -10.68
CA PRO A 130 -11.38 -10.14 -10.59
C PRO A 130 -11.90 -9.74 -9.20
N THR A 131 -12.72 -10.60 -8.56
CA THR A 131 -13.18 -10.43 -7.18
C THR A 131 -12.01 -10.41 -6.18
N THR A 132 -10.98 -11.24 -6.38
CA THR A 132 -9.75 -11.21 -5.59
C THR A 132 -9.04 -9.85 -5.69
N ALA A 133 -8.99 -9.25 -6.89
CA ALA A 133 -8.39 -7.94 -7.12
C ALA A 133 -9.22 -6.80 -6.47
N VAL A 134 -10.55 -6.81 -6.60
CA VAL A 134 -11.42 -5.84 -5.92
C VAL A 134 -11.26 -5.92 -4.40
N LEU A 135 -11.28 -7.13 -3.82
CA LEU A 135 -11.04 -7.32 -2.38
C LEU A 135 -9.62 -6.92 -1.95
N TRP A 136 -8.67 -6.84 -2.87
CA TRP A 136 -7.32 -6.32 -2.60
C TRP A 136 -7.24 -4.78 -2.68
N LEU A 137 -8.15 -4.12 -3.41
CA LEU A 137 -8.31 -2.65 -3.43
C LEU A 137 -9.23 -2.12 -2.32
N VAL A 138 -10.11 -2.98 -1.79
CA VAL A 138 -10.85 -2.75 -0.53
C VAL A 138 -9.94 -3.02 0.67
N SER A 139 -9.02 -3.99 0.56
CA SER A 139 -7.74 -3.98 1.27
C SER A 139 -6.91 -2.77 0.78
N ILE A 140 -5.92 -2.27 1.54
CA ILE A 140 -5.33 -0.94 1.34
C ILE A 140 -6.34 0.21 1.56
N GLY A 141 -7.45 0.30 0.83
CA GLY A 141 -8.42 1.39 0.99
C GLY A 141 -8.96 1.52 2.41
N GLN A 142 -9.26 0.39 3.07
CA GLN A 142 -9.67 0.35 4.48
C GLN A 142 -8.53 0.71 5.46
N HIS A 143 -7.27 0.44 5.11
CA HIS A 143 -6.11 0.70 5.94
C HIS A 143 -5.84 2.21 5.92
N LEU A 144 -5.71 2.78 4.72
CA LEU A 144 -5.60 4.23 4.51
C LEU A 144 -6.76 5.00 5.15
N LEU A 145 -7.99 4.47 5.12
CA LEU A 145 -9.13 5.08 5.80
C LEU A 145 -8.97 5.05 7.33
N ILE A 146 -8.53 3.94 7.91
CA ILE A 146 -8.27 3.83 9.36
C ILE A 146 -7.11 4.75 9.78
N ASP A 147 -6.10 4.91 8.93
CA ASP A 147 -4.97 5.83 9.15
C ASP A 147 -5.42 7.30 9.21
N THR A 148 -6.53 7.68 8.55
CA THR A 148 -7.11 9.02 8.73
C THR A 148 -7.67 9.27 10.13
N TRP A 149 -7.92 8.20 10.91
CA TRP A 149 -8.48 8.29 12.26
C TRP A 149 -7.46 8.17 13.39
N SER A 150 -6.23 7.74 13.14
CA SER A 150 -5.13 7.76 14.13
C SER A 150 -4.48 9.15 14.24
N GLY A 151 -4.51 9.95 13.17
CA GLY A 151 -3.85 11.26 13.11
C GLY A 151 -2.31 11.19 12.99
N ASP A 152 -1.72 10.05 13.34
CA ASP A 152 -0.30 9.75 13.25
C ASP A 152 0.04 9.02 11.94
N ARG A 153 0.64 9.76 11.01
CA ARG A 153 1.11 9.23 9.72
C ARG A 153 2.37 8.38 9.83
N ALA A 154 3.17 8.54 10.89
CA ALA A 154 4.36 7.72 11.09
C ALA A 154 3.96 6.32 11.55
N LEU A 155 3.00 6.21 12.48
CA LEU A 155 2.40 4.93 12.88
C LEU A 155 1.78 4.18 11.69
N ALA A 156 1.02 4.87 10.83
CA ALA A 156 0.47 4.29 9.60
C ALA A 156 1.58 3.69 8.71
N ASN A 157 2.66 4.44 8.47
CA ASN A 157 3.74 3.99 7.60
C ASN A 157 4.49 2.76 8.15
N VAL A 158 4.79 2.70 9.45
CA VAL A 158 5.50 1.53 10.05
C VAL A 158 4.60 0.30 10.22
N THR A 159 3.28 0.50 10.35
CA THR A 159 2.33 -0.62 10.49
C THR A 159 1.91 -1.22 9.15
N LEU A 160 2.07 -0.49 8.04
CA LEU A 160 1.75 -0.94 6.68
C LEU A 160 2.45 -2.27 6.31
N LEU A 161 3.74 -2.40 6.66
CA LEU A 161 4.52 -3.61 6.36
C LEU A 161 4.01 -4.82 7.15
N ALA A 162 3.70 -4.62 8.45
CA ALA A 162 3.10 -5.63 9.31
C ALA A 162 1.72 -6.06 8.80
N HIS A 163 0.89 -5.10 8.38
CA HIS A 163 -0.43 -5.31 7.81
C HIS A 163 -0.38 -6.20 6.55
N PHE A 164 0.53 -5.90 5.61
CA PHE A 164 0.71 -6.73 4.42
C PHE A 164 1.24 -8.12 4.75
N GLY A 165 2.23 -8.24 5.65
CA GLY A 165 2.76 -9.53 6.09
C GLY A 165 1.67 -10.41 6.72
N PHE A 166 0.88 -9.84 7.64
CA PHE A 166 -0.25 -10.51 8.28
C PHE A 166 -1.31 -10.96 7.27
N ALA A 167 -1.76 -10.05 6.39
CA ALA A 167 -2.78 -10.37 5.38
C ALA A 167 -2.29 -11.44 4.38
N LEU A 168 -1.01 -11.44 4.01
CA LEU A 168 -0.41 -12.48 3.16
C LEU A 168 -0.31 -13.83 3.89
N LEU A 169 0.06 -13.83 5.17
CA LEU A 169 0.16 -15.04 5.98
C LEU A 169 -1.22 -15.69 6.16
N VAL A 170 -2.23 -14.92 6.60
CA VAL A 170 -3.61 -15.37 6.75
C VAL A 170 -4.14 -15.95 5.44
N GLN A 171 -3.94 -15.25 4.32
CA GLN A 171 -4.33 -15.75 2.99
C GLN A 171 -3.63 -17.07 2.66
N ASN A 172 -2.32 -17.20 2.92
CA ASN A 172 -1.58 -18.41 2.60
C ASN A 172 -2.04 -19.60 3.44
N LEU A 173 -2.29 -19.40 4.73
CA LEU A 173 -2.83 -20.43 5.63
C LEU A 173 -4.19 -20.95 5.15
N VAL A 174 -5.10 -20.05 4.75
CA VAL A 174 -6.41 -20.45 4.19
C VAL A 174 -6.26 -21.18 2.85
N LEU A 175 -5.35 -20.75 1.97
CA LEU A 175 -5.08 -21.45 0.70
C LEU A 175 -4.51 -22.86 0.93
N VAL A 176 -3.62 -23.02 1.92
CA VAL A 176 -3.06 -24.33 2.30
C VAL A 176 -4.13 -25.22 2.92
N ALA A 177 -4.99 -24.69 3.80
CA ALA A 177 -6.12 -25.43 4.36
C ALA A 177 -7.06 -25.93 3.25
N ARG A 178 -7.52 -25.04 2.36
CA ARG A 178 -8.34 -25.40 1.19
C ARG A 178 -7.66 -26.42 0.28
N ALA A 179 -6.35 -26.32 0.08
CA ALA A 179 -5.61 -27.30 -0.73
C ALA A 179 -5.47 -28.68 -0.05
N ARG A 180 -5.57 -28.77 1.29
CA ARG A 180 -5.69 -30.03 2.02
C ARG A 180 -7.11 -30.60 1.90
N GLU A 181 -8.13 -29.78 2.15
CA GLU A 181 -9.56 -30.14 2.04
C GLU A 181 -9.89 -30.69 0.64
N LEU A 182 -9.35 -30.09 -0.42
CA LEU A 182 -9.54 -30.52 -1.80
C LEU A 182 -8.61 -31.69 -2.22
N GLY A 183 -7.86 -32.30 -1.30
CA GLY A 183 -6.90 -33.39 -1.59
C GLY A 183 -5.69 -32.99 -2.46
N LEU A 184 -5.59 -31.72 -2.88
CA LEU A 184 -4.59 -31.23 -3.85
C LEU A 184 -3.16 -31.38 -3.35
N LEU A 185 -2.92 -31.41 -2.03
CA LEU A 185 -1.59 -31.64 -1.45
C LEU A 185 -1.23 -33.13 -1.25
N VAL A 186 -2.18 -34.06 -1.30
CA VAL A 186 -1.96 -35.48 -0.93
C VAL A 186 -1.39 -36.31 -2.08
N GLY A 187 -1.43 -35.82 -3.32
CA GLY A 187 -0.83 -36.52 -4.46
C GLY A 187 0.70 -36.49 -4.45
N GLY A 188 1.31 -37.52 -3.87
CA GLY A 188 2.72 -37.89 -4.08
C GLY A 188 2.99 -38.47 -5.49
N PRO A 189 4.15 -39.10 -5.72
CA PRO A 189 4.52 -39.71 -7.01
C PRO A 189 3.49 -40.69 -7.56
N ASP A 190 2.77 -41.39 -6.67
CA ASP A 190 1.87 -42.51 -6.97
C ASP A 190 0.39 -42.09 -7.10
N ALA A 191 0.10 -40.78 -7.17
CA ALA A 191 -1.26 -40.30 -7.40
C ALA A 191 -1.78 -40.79 -8.76
N PRO A 192 -2.99 -41.40 -8.84
CA PRO A 192 -3.53 -41.92 -10.09
C PRO A 192 -3.54 -40.86 -11.19
N ARG A 193 -2.82 -41.14 -12.28
CA ARG A 193 -2.81 -40.29 -13.47
C ARG A 193 -4.18 -40.38 -14.13
N VAL A 194 -5.03 -39.37 -13.95
CA VAL A 194 -6.30 -39.24 -14.67
C VAL A 194 -5.99 -39.27 -16.17
N PRO A 195 -6.48 -40.26 -16.94
CA PRO A 195 -6.24 -40.31 -18.38
C PRO A 195 -6.85 -39.06 -19.02
N ARG A 196 -6.07 -38.34 -19.82
CA ARG A 196 -6.63 -37.31 -20.70
C ARG A 196 -7.45 -38.02 -21.78
N ARG A 197 -8.75 -37.71 -21.84
CA ARG A 197 -9.58 -37.92 -23.02
C ARG A 197 -9.47 -36.70 -23.93
#